data_AF-F6TDY7-F1
#
_entry.id   AF-F6TDY7-F1
#
_cell.length_a   1.000
_cell.length_b   1.000
_cell.length_c   1.000
_cell.angle_alpha   90.00
_cell.angle_beta   90.00
_cell.angle_gamma   90.00
#
_symmetry.space_group_name_H-M   'P 1'
#
loop_
_entity.id
_entity.type
_entity.pdbx_description
1 polymer ?
#
loop_
_entity_poly.entity_id
_entity_poly.type
_entity_poly.pdbx_seq_one_letter_code
_entity_poly.pdbx_strand_id
1 'polypeptide(L)'
;MILEGAIMKDHCCILNSIIGWNCVVGEWSRVEGTPTEIDPNVNHATTDNFYLFDEQGRLRPSITILGRDVTVPSEVVVRNSIVMPNKNINRGFKNQILL
;
A
#
# COMPACT_ATOMS: atom_id res chain seq x y z
N MET A 1 7.84 5.21 2.77
CA MET A 1 8.04 6.60 2.30
C MET A 1 6.74 7.38 2.49
N ILE A 2 6.82 8.61 2.99
CA ILE A 2 5.68 9.50 3.18
C ILE A 2 5.99 10.80 2.46
N LEU A 3 5.09 11.25 1.57
CA LEU A 3 5.27 12.48 0.80
C LEU A 3 4.62 13.69 1.51
N GLU A 4 4.93 14.88 1.00
CA GLU A 4 4.49 16.16 1.57
C GLU A 4 2.97 16.31 1.65
N GLY A 5 2.49 16.99 2.69
CA GLY A 5 1.07 17.24 2.91
C GLY A 5 0.29 16.04 3.45
N ALA A 6 0.93 14.88 3.62
CA ALA A 6 0.26 13.72 4.18
C ALA A 6 0.02 13.88 5.70
N ILE A 7 -1.20 13.57 6.15
CA ILE A 7 -1.65 13.71 7.54
C ILE A 7 -1.82 12.32 8.16
N MET A 8 -1.10 12.07 9.25
CA MET A 8 -1.17 10.83 10.02
C MET A 8 -1.92 11.10 11.32
N LYS A 9 -3.07 10.45 11.51
CA LYS A 9 -3.82 10.56 12.77
C LYS A 9 -3.30 9.59 13.84
N ASP A 10 -3.79 9.77 15.06
CA ASP A 10 -3.32 9.05 16.25
C ASP A 10 -3.39 7.52 16.08
N HIS A 11 -2.37 6.84 16.59
CA HIS A 11 -2.27 5.38 16.61
C HIS A 11 -2.34 4.68 15.23
N CYS A 12 -2.18 5.41 14.13
CA CYS A 12 -2.02 4.77 12.83
C CYS A 12 -0.66 4.09 12.70
N CYS A 13 -0.59 3.08 11.84
CA CYS A 13 0.61 2.28 11.62
C CYS A 13 0.92 2.17 10.13
N ILE A 14 2.15 2.51 9.74
CA ILE A 14 2.59 2.52 8.33
C ILE A 14 3.87 1.71 8.21
N LEU A 15 3.84 0.65 7.41
CA LEU A 15 4.94 -0.32 7.30
C LEU A 15 5.16 -0.68 5.83
N ASN A 16 6.37 -0.58 5.29
CA ASN A 16 6.67 -1.00 3.91
C ASN A 16 5.69 -0.41 2.87
N SER A 17 5.38 0.89 2.99
CA SER A 17 4.35 1.57 2.19
C SER A 17 4.86 2.88 1.62
N ILE A 18 4.23 3.35 0.54
CA ILE A 18 4.39 4.69 -0.03
C ILE A 18 3.08 5.46 0.16
N ILE A 19 3.13 6.59 0.86
CA ILE A 19 1.98 7.47 1.09
C ILE A 19 2.12 8.71 0.23
N GLY A 20 1.24 8.87 -0.76
CA GLY A 20 1.21 9.99 -1.70
C GLY A 20 0.97 11.35 -1.05
N TRP A 21 1.15 12.42 -1.85
CA TRP A 21 0.88 13.78 -1.41
C TRP A 21 -0.55 13.97 -0.92
N ASN A 22 -0.73 14.82 0.08
CA ASN A 22 -2.04 15.22 0.63
C ASN A 22 -2.93 14.05 1.08
N CYS A 23 -2.36 12.87 1.36
CA CYS A 23 -3.13 11.74 1.86
C CYS A 23 -3.51 11.95 3.32
N VAL A 24 -4.60 11.34 3.76
CA VAL A 24 -4.99 11.29 5.17
C VAL A 24 -5.05 9.84 5.62
N VAL A 25 -4.38 9.50 6.71
CA VAL A 25 -4.40 8.17 7.33
C VAL A 25 -5.12 8.26 8.66
N GLY A 26 -6.27 7.59 8.77
CA GLY A 26 -7.18 7.66 9.92
C GLY A 26 -6.62 7.07 11.21
N GLU A 27 -7.31 7.33 12.32
CA GLU A 27 -6.90 6.83 13.65
C GLU A 27 -6.98 5.31 13.70
N TRP A 28 -6.05 4.65 14.39
CA TRP A 28 -6.01 3.18 14.48
C TRP A 28 -5.99 2.44 13.14
N SER A 29 -5.72 3.16 12.04
CA SER A 29 -5.62 2.56 10.71
C SER A 29 -4.25 1.96 10.49
N ARG A 30 -4.16 0.99 9.58
CA ARG A 30 -2.91 0.28 9.27
C ARG A 30 -2.69 0.22 7.77
N VAL A 31 -1.61 0.82 7.29
CA VAL A 31 -1.23 0.87 5.88
C VAL A 31 0.08 0.12 5.71
N GLU A 32 0.02 -1.14 5.28
CA GLU A 32 1.19 -2.02 5.27
C GLU A 32 1.46 -2.74 3.95
N GLY A 33 2.74 -2.90 3.62
CA GLY A 33 3.24 -3.86 2.64
C GLY A 33 3.87 -5.09 3.30
N THR A 34 4.02 -6.16 2.54
CA THR A 34 4.89 -7.28 2.87
C THR A 34 6.33 -6.86 2.57
N PRO A 35 7.25 -6.85 3.57
CA PRO A 35 8.66 -6.62 3.32
C PRO A 35 9.17 -7.64 2.31
N THR A 36 9.88 -7.18 1.29
CA THR A 36 10.52 -8.04 0.30
C THR A 36 12.02 -7.99 0.55
N GLU A 37 12.66 -9.14 0.71
CA GLU A 37 14.13 -9.26 0.86
C GLU A 37 14.85 -9.18 -0.50
N ILE A 38 14.11 -8.87 -1.56
CA ILE A 38 14.61 -8.84 -2.93
C ILE A 38 15.37 -7.53 -3.14
N ASP A 39 16.70 -7.62 -3.23
CA ASP A 39 17.56 -6.54 -3.70
C ASP A 39 17.50 -6.45 -5.24
N PRO A 40 16.95 -5.37 -5.81
CA PRO A 40 16.84 -5.20 -7.26
C PRO A 40 18.20 -5.03 -7.97
N ASN A 41 19.30 -4.85 -7.23
CA ASN A 41 20.65 -4.74 -7.79
C ASN A 41 21.36 -6.08 -7.94
N VAL A 42 20.76 -7.18 -7.45
CA VAL A 42 21.33 -8.52 -7.60
C VAL A 42 20.87 -9.11 -8.94
N ASN A 43 21.83 -9.38 -9.83
CA ASN A 43 21.57 -10.10 -11.08
C ASN A 43 20.93 -11.45 -10.77
N HIS A 44 19.80 -11.76 -11.41
CA HIS A 44 18.98 -12.92 -11.10
C HIS A 44 18.40 -12.94 -9.69
N ALA A 45 17.96 -11.78 -9.17
CA ALA A 45 17.01 -11.75 -8.07
C ALA A 45 15.74 -12.52 -8.48
N THR A 46 15.76 -13.84 -8.30
CA THR A 46 14.67 -14.73 -8.64
C THR A 46 13.56 -14.38 -7.70
N THR A 47 12.42 -14.03 -8.29
CA THR A 47 11.18 -13.89 -7.55
C THR A 47 10.81 -15.28 -7.06
N ASP A 48 11.35 -15.68 -5.91
CA ASP A 48 10.77 -16.79 -5.14
C ASP A 48 9.40 -16.37 -4.55
N ASN A 49 8.87 -15.19 -4.92
CA ASN A 49 7.45 -14.89 -4.73
C ASN A 49 6.63 -15.80 -5.65
N PHE A 50 6.23 -16.95 -5.12
CA PHE A 50 5.17 -17.83 -5.62
C PHE A 50 3.80 -17.11 -5.84
N TYR A 51 3.74 -15.79 -5.72
CA TYR A 51 2.53 -15.00 -5.64
C TYR A 51 2.59 -13.64 -6.36
N LEU A 52 3.54 -13.40 -7.28
CA LEU A 52 3.57 -12.12 -8.03
C LEU A 52 2.31 -11.92 -8.89
N PHE A 53 1.79 -13.03 -9.42
CA PHE A 53 0.51 -13.07 -10.13
C PHE A 53 -0.45 -14.02 -9.41
N ASP A 54 -1.75 -13.72 -9.45
CA ASP A 54 -2.78 -14.67 -9.03
C ASP A 54 -3.02 -15.75 -10.11
N GLU A 55 -3.88 -16.73 -9.80
CA GLU A 55 -4.26 -17.80 -10.74
C GLU A 55 -4.91 -17.27 -12.02
N GLN A 56 -5.35 -16.00 -12.02
CA GLN A 56 -5.97 -15.31 -13.14
C GLN A 56 -4.98 -14.40 -13.88
N GLY A 57 -3.69 -14.44 -13.55
CA GLY A 57 -2.63 -13.67 -14.19
C GLY A 57 -2.59 -12.19 -13.79
N ARG A 58 -3.32 -11.76 -12.75
CA ARG A 58 -3.30 -10.37 -12.26
C ARG A 58 -2.15 -10.16 -11.30
N LEU A 59 -1.50 -9.00 -11.41
CA LEU A 59 -0.43 -8.60 -10.50
C LEU A 59 -0.96 -8.48 -9.06
N ARG A 60 -0.29 -9.16 -8.13
CA ARG A 60 -0.49 -9.01 -6.69
C ARG A 60 0.57 -8.06 -6.16
N PRO A 61 0.20 -6.87 -5.68
CA PRO A 61 1.17 -5.96 -5.10
C PRO A 61 1.79 -6.57 -3.84
N SER A 62 3.06 -6.30 -3.57
CA SER A 62 3.74 -6.62 -2.31
C SER A 62 3.88 -5.41 -1.39
N ILE A 63 3.71 -4.21 -1.95
CA ILE A 63 3.77 -2.92 -1.27
C ILE A 63 2.37 -2.28 -1.27
N THR A 64 2.09 -1.47 -0.25
CA THR A 64 0.94 -0.55 -0.30
C THR A 64 1.37 0.81 -0.81
N ILE A 65 0.69 1.32 -1.84
CA ILE A 65 0.92 2.63 -2.42
C ILE A 65 -0.40 3.40 -2.38
N LEU A 66 -0.42 4.56 -1.74
CA LEU A 66 -1.53 5.50 -1.82
C LEU A 66 -1.16 6.60 -2.81
N GLY A 67 -1.98 6.78 -3.85
CA GLY A 67 -1.88 7.90 -4.78
C GLY A 67 -2.20 9.23 -4.10
N ARG A 68 -2.00 10.35 -4.81
CA ARG A 68 -2.31 11.69 -4.28
C ARG A 68 -3.77 11.80 -3.85
N ASP A 69 -4.05 12.57 -2.80
CA ASP A 69 -5.41 12.93 -2.35
C ASP A 69 -6.26 11.67 -2.02
N VAL A 70 -5.64 10.69 -1.35
CA VAL A 70 -6.32 9.47 -0.86
C VAL A 70 -6.56 9.59 0.64
N THR A 71 -7.79 9.30 1.07
CA THR A 71 -8.18 9.27 2.49
C THR A 71 -8.43 7.83 2.93
N VAL A 72 -7.64 7.36 3.89
CA VAL A 72 -7.85 6.11 4.63
C VAL A 72 -8.70 6.41 5.88
N PRO A 73 -9.88 5.80 6.05
CA PRO A 73 -10.70 5.96 7.25
C PRO A 73 -9.99 5.46 8.52
N SER A 74 -10.49 5.89 9.67
CA SER A 74 -10.10 5.29 10.95
C SER A 74 -10.46 3.81 11.00
N GLU A 75 -9.71 3.02 11.76
CA GLU A 75 -9.94 1.58 12.01
C GLU A 75 -9.89 0.71 10.73
N VAL A 76 -9.28 1.20 9.66
CA VAL A 76 -9.15 0.49 8.39
C VAL A 76 -7.75 -0.07 8.18
N VAL A 77 -7.68 -1.29 7.67
CA VAL A 77 -6.43 -1.92 7.23
C VAL A 77 -6.35 -1.93 5.70
N VAL A 78 -5.27 -1.36 5.16
CA VAL A 78 -4.90 -1.42 3.74
C VAL A 78 -3.60 -2.18 3.64
N ARG A 79 -3.61 -3.30 2.91
CA ARG A 79 -2.45 -4.19 2.81
C ARG A 79 -2.14 -4.57 1.37
N ASN A 80 -0.88 -4.48 0.97
CA ASN A 80 -0.42 -4.94 -0.34
C ASN A 80 -1.32 -4.41 -1.48
N SER A 81 -1.66 -3.12 -1.43
CA SER A 81 -2.65 -2.53 -2.32
C SER A 81 -2.18 -1.22 -2.93
N ILE A 82 -2.51 -1.01 -4.20
CA ILE A 82 -2.21 0.24 -4.90
C ILE A 82 -3.54 0.99 -5.04
N VAL A 83 -3.65 2.15 -4.41
CA VAL A 83 -4.82 3.04 -4.50
C VAL A 83 -4.48 4.17 -5.45
N MET A 84 -5.23 4.30 -6.54
CA MET A 84 -5.00 5.37 -7.52
C MET A 84 -5.29 6.76 -6.93
N PRO A 85 -4.72 7.84 -7.50
CA PRO A 85 -4.96 9.19 -7.03
C PRO A 85 -6.44 9.59 -7.02
N ASN A 86 -6.81 10.48 -6.09
CA ASN A 86 -8.15 11.04 -5.90
C ASN A 86 -9.24 10.00 -5.55
N LYS A 87 -8.84 8.85 -5.00
CA LYS A 87 -9.78 7.82 -4.56
C LYS A 87 -10.09 7.97 -3.08
N ASN A 88 -11.39 8.00 -2.77
CA ASN A 88 -11.85 7.81 -1.41
C ASN A 88 -12.12 6.32 -1.18
N ILE A 89 -11.48 5.76 -0.15
CA ILE A 89 -11.73 4.39 0.28
C ILE A 89 -12.66 4.41 1.50
N ASN A 90 -13.62 3.48 1.56
CA ASN A 90 -14.60 3.38 2.65
C ASN A 90 -14.47 2.09 3.47
N ARG A 91 -13.49 1.24 3.13
CA ARG A 91 -13.21 -0.04 3.78
C ARG A 91 -11.76 -0.45 3.55
N GLY A 92 -11.35 -1.52 4.22
CA GLY A 92 -10.05 -2.13 4.00
C GLY A 92 -9.93 -2.84 2.67
N PHE A 93 -8.71 -2.89 2.16
CA PHE A 93 -8.35 -3.54 0.90
C PHE A 93 -7.09 -4.36 1.06
N LYS A 94 -7.04 -5.49 0.36
CA LYS A 94 -5.89 -6.40 0.41
C LYS A 94 -5.54 -6.96 -0.96
N ASN A 95 -4.26 -6.95 -1.32
CA ASN A 95 -3.72 -7.62 -2.51
C ASN A 95 -4.39 -7.18 -3.82
N GLN A 96 -4.71 -5.90 -3.97
CA GLN A 96 -5.46 -5.41 -5.12
C GLN A 96 -5.07 -4.01 -5.55
N ILE A 97 -5.29 -3.71 -6.83
CA ILE A 97 -5.14 -2.38 -7.43
C ILE A 97 -6.52 -1.74 -7.53
N LEU A 98 -6.70 -0.58 -6.91
CA LEU A 98 -7.92 0.21 -6.97
C LEU A 98 -7.75 1.28 -8.03
N LEU A 99 -8.37 1.04 -9.19
CA LEU A 99 -8.36 1.90 -10.36
C LEU A 99 -9.28 3.12 -10.21
#